data_AF-B8C8I6-F1
#
_entry.id   AF-B8C8I6-F1
#
_cell.length_a   1.000
_cell.length_b   1.000
_cell.length_c   1.000
_cell.angle_alpha   90.00
_cell.angle_beta   90.00
_cell.angle_gamma   90.00
#
_symmetry.space_group_name_H-M   'P 1'
#
loop_
_entity.id
_entity.type
_entity.pdbx_description
1 polymer ?
#
loop_
_entity_poly.entity_id
_entity_poly.type
_entity_poly.pdbx_seq_one_letter_code
_entity_poly.pdbx_strand_id
1 'polypeptide(L)'
;MALLFRYLFLFVSWFRPLACFVPLIHSPILQPHLSTSSPLQTSSSATCEWHFVSKDEEASISDDAEVVLRGCDAIITTLDTDITGNIHSGRWIRSFHTSSTKQLEMLQQQQDNDVPIKLQSPPTEAILAMEATHRWSSNFVRTLHLCPWAGNSLDTPGAIRFWILLVDVDDMDSKAMEGFESVVREAGRHLQQITTNIDGSDLDAIEASAAISFVILVPTSSFSSASDNNLPFGIFHEFFVDLEDRLLDECDDYFDSIGDEIDQKTNDNNEPVGCQVTIAAFHPQWQFGSDGNESETQSIDYEKRTPFPTISIVMTSAIDALMDQSANRQQESNEEDDDEASSAPVTDRIAVLNEKTLCAMGVEKLKNIFDKEVLLRCPLDE
;
A
#
# COMPACT_ATOMS: atom_id res chain seq x y z
N MET A 1 21.88 -8.69 -18.25
CA MET A 1 21.04 -7.99 -19.26
C MET A 1 19.55 -7.97 -18.90
N ALA A 2 18.99 -8.97 -18.22
CA ALA A 2 17.61 -8.93 -17.71
C ALA A 2 17.40 -7.91 -16.56
N LEU A 3 18.43 -7.69 -15.72
CA LEU A 3 18.41 -6.68 -14.65
C LEU A 3 18.35 -5.23 -15.18
N LEU A 4 19.06 -4.92 -16.27
CA LEU A 4 19.09 -3.56 -16.85
C LEU A 4 17.72 -3.10 -17.40
N PHE A 5 16.78 -4.02 -17.61
CA PHE A 5 15.42 -3.68 -18.02
C PHE A 5 14.54 -3.27 -16.84
N ARG A 6 14.73 -3.78 -15.60
CA ARG A 6 13.94 -3.32 -14.43
C ARG A 6 14.14 -1.82 -14.14
N TYR A 7 15.33 -1.29 -14.40
CA TYR A 7 15.72 0.11 -14.10
C TYR A 7 15.11 1.20 -14.99
N LEU A 8 14.58 0.85 -16.17
CA LEU A 8 13.87 1.81 -17.04
C LEU A 8 12.36 1.91 -16.69
N PHE A 9 11.88 1.02 -15.81
CA PHE A 9 10.54 0.85 -15.23
C PHE A 9 9.75 2.12 -14.87
N LEU A 10 10.35 2.87 -13.96
CA LEU A 10 9.64 3.84 -13.12
C LEU A 10 10.13 5.27 -13.34
N PHE A 11 11.34 5.43 -13.87
CA PHE A 11 11.91 6.71 -14.31
C PHE A 11 11.26 7.25 -15.60
N VAL A 12 10.68 6.40 -16.45
CA VAL A 12 10.11 6.83 -17.75
C VAL A 12 8.72 7.48 -17.60
N SER A 13 7.97 7.21 -16.52
CA SER A 13 6.73 7.96 -16.22
C SER A 13 6.98 9.44 -15.86
N TRP A 14 8.24 9.86 -15.67
CA TRP A 14 8.58 11.20 -15.20
C TRP A 14 9.06 12.17 -16.28
N PHE A 15 9.33 11.72 -17.51
CA PHE A 15 9.96 12.55 -18.54
C PHE A 15 9.23 12.60 -19.90
N ARG A 16 7.89 12.47 -19.93
CA ARG A 16 7.12 12.80 -21.13
C ARG A 16 6.10 13.91 -20.90
N PRO A 17 6.42 15.17 -21.26
CA PRO A 17 5.39 16.13 -21.60
C PRO A 17 4.86 15.78 -22.99
N LEU A 18 4.03 14.75 -23.09
CA LEU A 18 3.25 14.52 -24.30
C LEU A 18 2.05 15.48 -24.25
N ALA A 19 2.19 16.61 -24.94
CA ALA A 19 1.04 17.46 -25.21
C ALA A 19 -0.04 16.62 -25.90
N CYS A 20 -1.12 16.29 -25.19
CA CYS A 20 -2.28 15.59 -25.73
C CYS A 20 -3.00 16.46 -26.76
N PHE A 21 -2.53 16.47 -28.00
CA PHE A 21 -3.35 16.88 -29.15
C PHE A 21 -4.02 15.65 -29.74
N VAL A 22 -5.15 15.25 -29.15
CA VAL A 22 -6.01 14.20 -29.72
C VAL A 22 -7.08 14.86 -30.59
N PRO A 23 -7.19 14.55 -31.90
CA PRO A 23 -8.33 14.99 -32.68
C PRO A 23 -9.59 14.28 -32.16
N LEU A 24 -10.66 15.06 -31.90
CA LEU A 24 -11.97 14.56 -31.51
C LEU A 24 -12.53 13.60 -32.56
N ILE A 25 -12.27 12.29 -32.40
CA ILE A 25 -13.01 11.22 -33.06
C ILE A 25 -14.02 10.71 -32.03
N HIS A 26 -15.29 11.07 -32.25
CA HIS A 26 -16.42 10.59 -31.44
C HIS A 26 -16.62 9.09 -31.69
N SER A 27 -15.91 8.26 -30.93
CA SER A 27 -16.31 6.87 -30.72
C SER A 27 -17.28 6.83 -29.53
N PRO A 28 -18.41 6.12 -29.60
CA PRO A 28 -19.32 5.98 -28.46
C PRO A 28 -18.62 5.17 -27.37
N ILE A 29 -18.11 5.86 -26.35
CA ILE A 29 -17.64 5.26 -25.12
C ILE A 29 -18.86 4.63 -24.45
N LEU A 30 -18.88 3.29 -24.38
CA LEU A 30 -19.77 2.54 -23.51
C LEU A 30 -19.57 3.06 -22.09
N GLN A 31 -20.54 3.85 -21.60
CA GLN A 31 -20.56 4.25 -20.20
C GLN A 31 -20.64 2.97 -19.36
N PRO A 32 -19.72 2.73 -18.42
CA PRO A 32 -19.88 1.64 -17.48
C PRO A 32 -21.17 1.90 -16.71
N HIS A 33 -22.13 0.98 -16.82
CA HIS A 33 -23.33 0.98 -15.99
C HIS A 33 -22.88 0.85 -14.54
N LEU A 34 -22.84 1.98 -13.82
CA LEU A 34 -22.73 2.04 -12.37
C LEU A 34 -23.90 1.25 -11.78
N SER A 35 -23.63 -0.03 -11.54
CA SER A 35 -24.58 -0.93 -10.93
C SER A 35 -24.61 -0.61 -9.45
N THR A 36 -25.71 -0.02 -8.98
CA THR A 36 -25.99 0.13 -7.55
C THR A 36 -25.98 -1.25 -6.92
N SER A 37 -24.92 -1.55 -6.16
CA SER A 37 -24.71 -2.82 -5.48
C SER A 37 -25.89 -3.15 -4.57
N SER A 38 -26.42 -4.37 -4.69
CA SER A 38 -27.43 -4.91 -3.78
C SER A 38 -26.87 -5.06 -2.36
N PRO A 39 -27.70 -4.94 -1.30
CA PRO A 39 -27.24 -5.05 0.07
C PRO A 39 -26.69 -6.46 0.34
N LEU A 40 -25.43 -6.51 0.79
CA LEU A 40 -24.72 -7.73 1.21
C LEU A 40 -25.57 -8.53 2.20
N GLN A 41 -25.71 -9.83 1.94
CA GLN A 41 -26.21 -10.78 2.94
C GLN A 41 -25.24 -10.81 4.12
N THR A 42 -25.76 -10.55 5.33
CA THR A 42 -25.01 -10.58 6.58
C THR A 42 -24.64 -12.03 6.95
N SER A 43 -23.54 -12.54 6.39
CA SER A 43 -22.78 -13.63 7.03
C SER A 43 -22.43 -13.20 8.46
N SER A 44 -22.43 -14.13 9.42
CA SER A 44 -22.09 -13.86 10.82
C SER A 44 -20.91 -12.89 10.90
N SER A 45 -21.14 -11.68 11.41
CA SER A 45 -20.13 -10.61 11.38
C SER A 45 -18.88 -11.12 12.08
N ALA A 46 -17.80 -11.30 11.34
CA ALA A 46 -16.49 -11.49 11.95
C ALA A 46 -16.28 -10.31 12.89
N THR A 47 -16.17 -10.58 14.19
CA THR A 47 -15.92 -9.56 15.20
C THR A 47 -14.44 -9.22 15.12
N CYS A 48 -14.11 -8.04 14.58
CA CYS A 48 -12.74 -7.53 14.65
C CYS A 48 -12.49 -6.99 16.06
N GLU A 49 -11.41 -7.44 16.70
CA GLU A 49 -11.03 -6.99 18.04
C GLU A 49 -9.67 -6.29 17.99
N TRP A 50 -9.55 -5.20 18.76
CA TRP A 50 -8.31 -4.42 18.90
C TRP A 50 -7.59 -4.84 20.19
N HIS A 51 -6.30 -5.06 20.06
CA HIS A 51 -5.41 -5.44 21.15
C HIS A 51 -4.25 -4.46 21.21
N PHE A 52 -3.92 -3.96 22.40
CA PHE A 52 -2.73 -3.15 22.63
C PHE A 52 -1.56 -4.07 23.02
N VAL A 53 -0.40 -3.86 22.43
CA VAL A 53 0.84 -4.61 22.70
C VAL A 53 1.95 -3.61 22.98
N SER A 54 2.64 -3.77 24.12
CA SER A 54 3.76 -2.90 24.46
C SER A 54 5.06 -3.39 23.80
N LYS A 55 5.97 -2.48 23.46
CA LYS A 55 7.24 -2.81 22.79
C LYS A 55 8.11 -3.78 23.59
N ASP A 56 8.12 -3.63 24.91
CA ASP A 56 8.92 -4.49 25.81
C ASP A 56 8.46 -5.96 25.76
N GLU A 57 7.21 -6.19 25.35
CA GLU A 57 6.63 -7.53 25.22
C GLU A 57 6.94 -8.16 23.88
N GLU A 58 7.04 -7.40 22.78
CA GLU A 58 7.35 -7.95 21.45
C GLU A 58 8.65 -8.76 21.42
N ALA A 59 9.66 -8.33 22.18
CA ALA A 59 10.95 -9.03 22.28
C ALA A 59 10.83 -10.43 22.90
N SER A 60 9.73 -10.73 23.60
CA SER A 60 9.51 -12.02 24.26
C SER A 60 8.74 -13.04 23.41
N ILE A 61 8.19 -12.63 22.26
CA ILE A 61 7.23 -13.42 21.47
C ILE A 61 7.88 -13.98 20.19
N SER A 62 9.18 -14.30 20.19
CA SER A 62 9.96 -14.39 18.93
C SER A 62 9.44 -15.38 17.87
N ASP A 63 8.66 -16.40 18.25
CA ASP A 63 8.09 -17.36 17.29
C ASP A 63 6.55 -17.27 17.22
N ASP A 64 5.87 -16.98 18.35
CA ASP A 64 4.40 -16.87 18.39
C ASP A 64 3.88 -15.55 17.81
N ALA A 65 4.71 -14.50 17.74
CA ALA A 65 4.33 -13.18 17.22
C ALA A 65 3.98 -13.27 15.74
N GLU A 66 4.72 -14.10 14.99
CA GLU A 66 4.47 -14.27 13.56
C GLU A 66 3.08 -14.86 13.30
N VAL A 67 2.67 -15.85 14.11
CA VAL A 67 1.35 -16.47 14.00
C VAL A 67 0.23 -15.46 14.31
N VAL A 68 0.46 -14.60 15.30
CA VAL A 68 -0.48 -13.52 15.64
C VAL A 68 -0.62 -12.54 14.48
N LEU A 69 0.49 -12.04 13.93
CA LEU A 69 0.48 -11.03 12.86
C LEU A 69 -0.21 -11.53 11.58
N ARG A 70 -0.04 -12.81 11.21
CA ARG A 70 -0.73 -13.40 10.04
C ARG A 70 -2.25 -13.25 10.12
N GLY A 71 -2.81 -13.33 11.33
CA GLY A 71 -4.23 -13.16 11.62
C GLY A 71 -4.65 -11.71 11.83
N CYS A 72 -3.81 -10.73 11.51
CA CYS A 72 -4.07 -9.31 11.69
C CYS A 72 -4.23 -8.59 10.37
N ASP A 73 -5.20 -7.69 10.30
CA ASP A 73 -5.45 -6.85 9.13
C ASP A 73 -5.04 -5.39 9.33
N ALA A 74 -4.74 -5.00 10.57
CA ALA A 74 -4.26 -3.66 10.87
C ALA A 74 -3.28 -3.62 12.04
N ILE A 75 -2.25 -2.81 11.88
CA ILE A 75 -1.22 -2.56 12.88
C ILE A 75 -0.98 -1.06 12.95
N ILE A 76 -1.10 -0.50 14.15
CA ILE A 76 -0.89 0.92 14.44
C ILE A 76 0.35 1.02 15.30
N THR A 77 1.33 1.80 14.85
CA THR A 77 2.53 2.15 15.59
C THR A 77 2.48 3.64 15.90
N THR A 78 2.60 4.02 17.17
CA THR A 78 2.82 5.42 17.54
C THR A 78 4.31 5.69 17.71
N LEU A 79 4.79 6.79 17.16
CA LEU A 79 6.11 7.33 17.47
C LEU A 79 5.89 8.48 18.46
N ASP A 80 6.23 8.26 19.73
CA ASP A 80 6.19 9.30 20.76
C ASP A 80 7.62 9.60 21.19
N THR A 81 8.05 10.84 21.00
CA THR A 81 9.37 11.30 21.40
C THR A 81 9.26 11.99 22.75
N ASP A 82 9.79 11.35 23.79
CA ASP A 82 9.76 11.98 25.11
C ASP A 82 10.64 13.23 25.18
N ILE A 83 10.54 13.97 26.28
CA ILE A 83 11.34 15.19 26.54
C ILE A 83 12.87 14.90 26.49
N THR A 84 13.28 13.64 26.65
CA THR A 84 14.69 13.22 26.58
C THR A 84 15.13 12.81 25.18
N GLY A 85 14.21 12.82 24.21
CA GLY A 85 14.42 12.43 22.83
C GLY A 85 14.40 10.92 22.60
N ASN A 86 14.01 10.13 23.61
CA ASN A 86 13.83 8.69 23.46
C ASN A 86 12.52 8.40 22.75
N ILE A 87 12.57 7.47 21.80
CA ILE A 87 11.41 7.03 21.03
C ILE A 87 10.69 5.94 21.81
N HIS A 88 9.52 6.27 22.34
CA HIS A 88 8.56 5.29 22.83
C HIS A 88 7.66 4.88 21.67
N SER A 89 7.51 3.57 21.48
CA SER A 89 6.58 3.04 20.48
C SER A 89 5.51 2.20 21.15
N GLY A 90 4.26 2.61 21.01
CA GLY A 90 3.08 1.82 21.37
C GLY A 90 2.54 1.13 20.13
N ARG A 91 1.96 -0.07 20.29
CA ARG A 91 1.39 -0.81 19.18
C ARG A 91 -0.04 -1.25 19.43
N TRP A 92 -0.92 -1.02 18.47
CA TRP A 92 -2.26 -1.63 18.45
C TRP A 92 -2.33 -2.59 17.27
N ILE A 93 -2.92 -3.75 17.52
CA ILE A 93 -3.05 -4.83 16.56
C ILE A 93 -4.53 -5.19 16.46
N ARG A 94 -5.08 -5.22 15.25
CA ARG A 94 -6.44 -5.70 14.99
C ARG A 94 -6.38 -7.10 14.43
N SER A 95 -6.99 -8.05 15.14
CA SER A 95 -7.13 -9.43 14.65
C SER A 95 -8.47 -9.62 13.92
N PHE A 96 -8.45 -10.40 12.83
CA PHE A 96 -9.65 -10.74 12.05
C PHE A 96 -10.05 -12.22 12.18
N HIS A 97 -9.18 -13.07 12.74
CA HIS A 97 -9.43 -14.49 12.97
C HIS A 97 -9.54 -14.86 14.46
N THR A 98 -10.55 -15.67 14.77
CA THR A 98 -10.85 -16.16 16.14
C THR A 98 -9.76 -17.05 16.73
N SER A 99 -8.94 -17.70 15.90
CA SER A 99 -7.76 -18.48 16.34
C SER A 99 -6.69 -17.57 16.92
N SER A 100 -6.39 -16.45 16.25
CA SER A 100 -5.44 -15.44 16.73
C SER A 100 -5.94 -14.72 17.97
N THR A 101 -7.27 -14.51 18.10
CA THR A 101 -7.87 -13.91 19.30
C THR A 101 -7.51 -14.69 20.58
N LYS A 102 -7.54 -16.03 20.55
CA LYS A 102 -7.17 -16.84 21.72
C LYS A 102 -5.69 -16.71 22.11
N GLN A 103 -4.80 -16.61 21.12
CA GLN A 103 -3.38 -16.39 21.38
C GLN A 103 -3.13 -15.00 21.95
N LEU A 104 -3.81 -13.98 21.42
CA LEU A 104 -3.80 -12.62 21.95
C LEU A 104 -4.36 -12.55 23.37
N GLU A 105 -5.46 -13.25 23.66
CA GLU A 105 -6.00 -13.38 25.02
C GLU A 105 -5.00 -14.06 25.97
N MET A 106 -4.26 -15.07 25.50
CA MET A 106 -3.22 -15.73 26.29
C MET A 106 -2.05 -14.77 26.59
N LEU A 107 -1.62 -13.98 25.61
CA LEU A 107 -0.59 -12.94 25.81
C LEU A 107 -1.06 -11.88 26.82
N GLN A 108 -2.32 -11.45 26.73
CA GLN A 108 -2.92 -10.52 27.70
C GLN A 108 -3.03 -11.12 29.12
N GLN A 109 -3.31 -12.42 29.25
CA GLN A 109 -3.41 -13.08 30.56
C GLN A 109 -2.06 -13.28 31.26
N GLN A 110 -0.96 -13.36 30.51
CA GLN A 110 0.40 -13.42 31.09
C GLN A 110 0.84 -12.08 31.69
N GLN A 111 0.12 -11.00 31.39
CA GLN A 111 0.44 -9.63 31.76
C GLN A 111 0.02 -9.27 33.20
N ASP A 112 -0.57 -10.19 33.97
CA ASP A 112 -1.22 -9.87 35.25
C ASP A 112 -0.36 -10.20 36.50
N ASN A 113 0.09 -9.12 37.16
CA ASN A 113 -0.09 -8.98 38.61
C ASN A 113 0.01 -7.52 39.15
N ASP A 114 0.50 -6.51 38.41
CA ASP A 114 0.72 -5.18 39.04
C ASP A 114 0.30 -3.91 38.26
N VAL A 115 -0.16 -3.99 37.00
CA VAL A 115 -0.66 -2.79 36.28
C VAL A 115 -1.99 -3.08 35.59
N PRO A 116 -3.11 -2.43 35.98
CA PRO A 116 -4.37 -2.59 35.29
C PRO A 116 -4.23 -2.04 33.86
N ILE A 117 -4.18 -2.95 32.88
CA ILE A 117 -4.26 -2.64 31.47
C ILE A 117 -5.63 -2.01 31.24
N LYS A 118 -5.70 -0.67 31.22
CA LYS A 118 -6.86 -0.01 30.66
C LYS A 118 -6.95 -0.49 29.23
N LEU A 119 -8.09 -1.07 28.82
CA LEU A 119 -8.43 -1.27 27.42
C LEU A 119 -8.30 0.09 26.73
N GLN A 120 -7.17 0.33 26.10
CA GLN A 120 -6.95 1.53 25.31
C GLN A 120 -7.60 1.28 23.96
N SER A 121 -8.63 2.08 23.65
CA SER A 121 -9.13 2.14 22.28
C SER A 121 -7.99 2.55 21.35
N PRO A 122 -7.93 2.01 20.13
CA PRO A 122 -6.98 2.50 19.13
C PRO A 122 -7.19 4.01 18.88
N PRO A 123 -6.15 4.74 18.47
CA PRO A 123 -6.28 6.15 18.11
C PRO A 123 -7.31 6.34 16.98
N THR A 124 -8.13 7.38 17.09
CA THR A 124 -9.26 7.61 16.16
C THR A 124 -8.74 7.99 14.77
N GLU A 125 -7.64 8.73 14.73
CA GLU A 125 -6.95 9.17 13.53
C GLU A 125 -6.51 7.98 12.66
N ALA A 126 -6.01 6.92 13.30
CA ALA A 126 -5.61 5.70 12.62
C ALA A 126 -6.82 4.97 12.01
N ILE A 127 -7.93 4.85 12.76
CA ILE A 127 -9.17 4.25 12.22
C ILE A 127 -9.66 5.03 11.01
N LEU A 128 -9.71 6.37 11.11
CA LEU A 128 -10.13 7.24 10.01
C LEU A 128 -9.23 7.07 8.77
N ALA A 129 -7.92 6.95 8.97
CA ALA A 129 -6.97 6.74 7.88
C ALA A 129 -7.19 5.41 7.15
N MET A 130 -7.45 4.33 7.89
CA MET A 130 -7.78 3.03 7.31
C MET A 130 -9.06 3.09 6.50
N GLU A 131 -10.13 3.63 7.09
CA GLU A 131 -11.44 3.70 6.44
C GLU A 131 -11.37 4.56 5.18
N ALA A 132 -10.69 5.71 5.23
CA ALA A 132 -10.50 6.57 4.08
C ALA A 132 -9.70 5.87 2.97
N THR A 133 -8.64 5.15 3.32
CA THR A 133 -7.82 4.40 2.35
C THR A 133 -8.58 3.23 1.75
N HIS A 134 -9.40 2.52 2.54
CA HIS A 134 -10.29 1.48 2.04
C HIS A 134 -11.39 2.04 1.12
N ARG A 135 -12.00 3.19 1.47
CA ARG A 135 -12.95 3.88 0.58
C ARG A 135 -12.28 4.33 -0.71
N TRP A 136 -11.06 4.85 -0.65
CA TRP A 136 -10.27 5.20 -1.83
C TRP A 136 -10.04 4.00 -2.74
N SER A 137 -9.55 2.88 -2.20
CA SER A 137 -9.30 1.69 -3.01
C SER A 137 -10.59 1.11 -3.62
N SER A 138 -11.68 1.07 -2.84
CA SER A 138 -12.99 0.56 -3.29
C SER A 138 -13.70 1.47 -4.28
N ASN A 139 -13.85 2.75 -3.97
CA ASN A 139 -14.76 3.62 -4.70
C ASN A 139 -14.05 4.39 -5.81
N PHE A 140 -12.75 4.60 -5.69
CA PHE A 140 -11.95 5.32 -6.68
C PHE A 140 -11.12 4.35 -7.53
N VAL A 141 -10.18 3.63 -6.92
CA VAL A 141 -9.21 2.79 -7.66
C VAL A 141 -9.89 1.65 -8.41
N ARG A 142 -10.75 0.87 -7.73
CA ARG A 142 -11.48 -0.25 -8.34
C ARG A 142 -12.49 0.22 -9.39
N THR A 143 -13.30 1.24 -9.08
CA THR A 143 -14.32 1.76 -10.01
C THR A 143 -13.72 2.29 -11.31
N LEU A 144 -12.54 2.91 -11.23
CA LEU A 144 -11.83 3.46 -12.38
C LEU A 144 -10.83 2.49 -13.00
N HIS A 145 -10.73 1.27 -12.47
CA HIS A 145 -9.79 0.24 -12.91
C HIS A 145 -8.32 0.71 -12.97
N LEU A 146 -7.91 1.57 -12.02
CA LEU A 146 -6.57 2.17 -12.01
C LEU A 146 -5.48 1.20 -11.54
N CYS A 147 -5.89 0.07 -10.94
CA CYS A 147 -5.01 -0.95 -10.42
C CYS A 147 -5.61 -2.33 -10.73
N PRO A 148 -4.89 -3.22 -11.43
CA PRO A 148 -5.42 -4.53 -11.79
C PRO A 148 -5.66 -5.44 -10.57
N TRP A 149 -4.92 -5.22 -9.47
CA TRP A 149 -5.03 -6.04 -8.25
C TRP A 149 -6.17 -5.59 -7.33
N ALA A 150 -6.62 -4.34 -7.43
CA ALA A 150 -7.57 -3.76 -6.47
C ALA A 150 -8.85 -4.58 -6.30
N GLY A 151 -9.41 -5.12 -7.40
CA GLY A 151 -10.59 -5.98 -7.35
C GLY A 151 -10.33 -7.26 -6.54
N ASN A 152 -9.28 -8.00 -6.88
CA ASN A 152 -8.92 -9.24 -6.21
C ASN A 152 -8.59 -9.01 -4.73
N SER A 153 -7.85 -7.95 -4.41
CA SER A 153 -7.52 -7.59 -3.02
C SER A 153 -8.76 -7.27 -2.20
N LEU A 154 -9.70 -6.47 -2.73
CA LEU A 154 -10.92 -6.09 -2.03
C LEU A 154 -11.90 -7.26 -1.87
N ASP A 155 -11.92 -8.18 -2.81
CA ASP A 155 -12.81 -9.34 -2.80
C ASP A 155 -12.25 -10.51 -1.97
N THR A 156 -10.96 -10.47 -1.58
CA THR A 156 -10.29 -11.52 -0.82
C THR A 156 -10.15 -11.12 0.66
N PRO A 157 -10.86 -11.80 1.58
CA PRO A 157 -10.76 -11.51 3.02
C PRO A 157 -9.31 -11.61 3.51
N GLY A 158 -8.86 -10.59 4.25
CA GLY A 158 -7.50 -10.53 4.78
C GLY A 158 -6.42 -10.17 3.76
N ALA A 159 -6.73 -10.00 2.48
CA ALA A 159 -5.70 -9.65 1.49
C ALA A 159 -5.18 -8.22 1.61
N ILE A 160 -5.98 -7.30 2.17
CA ILE A 160 -5.56 -5.93 2.46
C ILE A 160 -5.07 -5.84 3.90
N ARG A 161 -3.85 -5.34 4.08
CA ARG A 161 -3.24 -5.07 5.39
C ARG A 161 -2.94 -3.59 5.56
N PHE A 162 -3.24 -3.03 6.73
CA PHE A 162 -2.96 -1.63 7.05
C PHE A 162 -1.86 -1.52 8.08
N TRP A 163 -0.87 -0.68 7.81
CA TRP A 163 0.25 -0.36 8.68
C TRP A 163 0.25 1.14 8.87
N ILE A 164 0.08 1.61 10.09
CA ILE A 164 -0.19 3.03 10.34
C ILE A 164 0.87 3.54 11.27
N LEU A 165 1.60 4.55 10.83
CA LEU A 165 2.54 5.27 11.67
C LEU A 165 1.89 6.59 12.10
N LEU A 166 1.61 6.69 13.39
CA LEU A 166 1.16 7.91 14.04
C LEU A 166 2.36 8.71 14.51
N VAL A 167 2.48 9.96 14.05
CA VAL A 167 3.62 10.83 14.35
C VAL A 167 3.09 12.19 14.81
N ASP A 168 3.72 12.78 15.82
CA ASP A 168 3.44 14.19 16.15
C ASP A 168 3.88 15.10 15.00
N VAL A 169 3.11 16.15 14.72
CA VAL A 169 3.43 17.13 13.67
C VAL A 169 4.75 17.84 13.98
N ASP A 170 5.05 18.04 15.27
CA ASP A 170 6.32 18.63 15.71
C ASP A 170 7.52 17.70 15.44
N ASP A 171 7.28 16.40 15.28
CA ASP A 171 8.29 15.36 15.06
C ASP A 171 8.30 14.85 13.61
N MET A 172 7.70 15.57 12.65
CA MET A 172 7.75 15.26 11.20
C MET A 172 9.13 15.55 10.59
N ASP A 173 10.19 15.06 11.22
CA ASP A 173 11.58 15.21 10.83
C ASP A 173 12.19 13.87 10.35
N SER A 174 13.51 13.76 10.39
CA SER A 174 14.22 12.54 10.01
C SER A 174 13.80 11.31 10.82
N LYS A 175 13.40 11.46 12.09
CA LYS A 175 12.98 10.34 12.93
C LYS A 175 11.65 9.75 12.47
N ALA A 176 10.71 10.59 12.05
CA ALA A 176 9.47 10.13 11.47
C ALA A 176 9.72 9.31 10.20
N MET A 177 10.65 9.77 9.35
CA MET A 177 11.01 9.06 8.13
C MET A 177 11.74 7.74 8.41
N GLU A 178 12.66 7.70 9.38
CA GLU A 178 13.30 6.46 9.86
C GLU A 178 12.25 5.46 10.39
N GLY A 179 11.30 5.94 11.20
CA GLY A 179 10.18 5.14 11.68
C GLY A 179 9.31 4.63 10.53
N PHE A 180 9.03 5.48 9.54
CA PHE A 180 8.19 5.13 8.40
C PHE A 180 8.86 4.08 7.51
N GLU A 181 10.15 4.21 7.25
CA GLU A 181 10.95 3.16 6.61
C GLU A 181 10.89 1.83 7.38
N SER A 182 11.10 1.88 8.70
CA SER A 182 11.07 0.67 9.53
C SER A 182 9.72 -0.05 9.38
N VAL A 183 8.61 0.68 9.38
CA VAL A 183 7.27 0.13 9.17
C VAL A 183 7.09 -0.41 7.75
N VAL A 184 7.62 0.27 6.71
CA VAL A 184 7.58 -0.24 5.32
C VAL A 184 8.28 -1.58 5.19
N ARG A 185 9.48 -1.71 5.77
CA ARG A 185 10.24 -2.97 5.72
C ARG A 185 9.53 -4.09 6.46
N GLU A 186 8.97 -3.80 7.63
CA GLU A 186 8.20 -4.77 8.39
C GLU A 186 6.93 -5.22 7.64
N ALA A 187 6.21 -4.27 7.05
CA ALA A 187 5.04 -4.54 6.22
C ALA A 187 5.38 -5.40 4.99
N GLY A 188 6.54 -5.18 4.38
CA GLY A 188 7.06 -6.00 3.28
C GLY A 188 7.38 -7.45 3.71
N ARG A 189 8.08 -7.64 4.85
CA ARG A 189 8.34 -8.98 5.40
C ARG A 189 7.04 -9.72 5.73
N HIS A 190 6.09 -9.02 6.34
CA HIS A 190 4.82 -9.63 6.68
C HIS A 190 4.01 -10.00 5.42
N LEU A 191 4.05 -9.16 4.38
CA LEU A 191 3.43 -9.47 3.10
C LEU A 191 4.03 -10.74 2.47
N GLN A 192 5.35 -10.90 2.54
CA GLN A 192 6.02 -12.13 2.13
C GLN A 192 5.51 -13.33 2.95
N GLN A 193 5.48 -13.23 4.28
CA GLN A 193 5.04 -14.32 5.17
C GLN A 193 3.61 -14.80 4.87
N ILE A 194 2.66 -13.88 4.63
CA ILE A 194 1.26 -14.26 4.34
C ILE A 194 1.05 -14.81 2.93
N THR A 195 2.00 -14.58 2.02
CA THR A 195 1.94 -15.07 0.62
C THR A 195 2.78 -16.32 0.39
N THR A 196 3.74 -16.61 1.28
CA THR A 196 4.57 -17.82 1.22
C THR A 196 3.99 -18.94 2.09
N ASN A 197 3.79 -20.11 1.51
CA ASN A 197 3.45 -21.34 2.24
C ASN A 197 4.70 -21.85 2.98
N ILE A 198 4.89 -21.42 4.23
CA ILE A 198 6.09 -21.80 5.01
C ILE A 198 6.08 -23.30 5.39
N ASP A 199 4.91 -23.92 5.65
CA ASP A 199 4.85 -25.29 6.22
C ASP A 199 3.94 -26.27 5.47
N GLY A 200 3.52 -25.94 4.25
CA GLY A 200 2.57 -26.77 3.49
C GLY A 200 1.16 -26.85 4.13
N SER A 201 0.89 -26.06 5.18
CA SER A 201 -0.47 -25.80 5.64
C SER A 201 -1.10 -24.74 4.75
N ASP A 202 -1.76 -25.18 3.67
CA ASP A 202 -2.49 -24.35 2.71
C ASP A 202 -3.66 -23.54 3.30
N LEU A 203 -3.89 -23.58 4.61
CA LEU A 203 -5.16 -23.15 5.18
C LEU A 203 -5.33 -21.63 5.23
N ASP A 204 -4.25 -20.83 5.19
CA ASP A 204 -4.34 -19.37 5.38
C ASP A 204 -3.46 -18.53 4.43
N ALA A 205 -2.78 -19.13 3.45
CA ALA A 205 -1.96 -18.36 2.51
C ALA A 205 -2.83 -17.55 1.54
N ILE A 206 -2.51 -16.27 1.41
CA ILE A 206 -3.18 -15.37 0.48
C ILE A 206 -2.40 -15.39 -0.83
N GLU A 207 -3.11 -15.51 -1.96
CA GLU A 207 -2.48 -15.44 -3.26
C GLU A 207 -1.72 -14.11 -3.41
N ALA A 208 -0.46 -14.16 -3.85
CA ALA A 208 0.37 -12.98 -4.04
C ALA A 208 -0.30 -11.92 -4.95
N SER A 209 -1.11 -12.35 -5.92
CA SER A 209 -1.87 -11.49 -6.83
C SER A 209 -3.04 -10.73 -6.17
N ALA A 210 -3.44 -11.13 -4.96
CA ALA A 210 -4.47 -10.48 -4.17
C ALA A 210 -3.88 -9.69 -3.00
N ALA A 211 -2.75 -10.11 -2.43
CA ALA A 211 -2.19 -9.51 -1.23
C ALA A 211 -1.62 -8.09 -1.47
N ILE A 212 -2.00 -7.13 -0.63
CA ILE A 212 -1.49 -5.75 -0.65
C ILE A 212 -1.39 -5.20 0.78
N SER A 213 -0.27 -4.55 1.08
CA SER A 213 -0.08 -3.81 2.33
C SER A 213 -0.10 -2.31 2.03
N PHE A 214 -0.85 -1.53 2.81
CA PHE A 214 -0.79 -0.07 2.81
C PHE A 214 -0.08 0.41 4.06
N VAL A 215 0.98 1.21 3.87
CA VAL A 215 1.70 1.88 4.94
C VAL A 215 1.35 3.35 4.91
N ILE A 216 0.66 3.82 5.95
CA ILE A 216 0.01 5.14 6.00
C ILE A 216 0.65 5.98 7.10
N LEU A 217 1.10 7.18 6.74
CA LEU A 217 1.60 8.16 7.70
C LEU A 217 0.46 9.08 8.15
N VAL A 218 0.23 9.17 9.46
CA VAL A 218 -0.89 9.91 10.04
C VAL A 218 -0.40 10.86 11.14
N PRO A 219 -0.60 12.19 11.00
CA PRO A 219 -0.28 13.14 12.06
C PRO A 219 -1.24 13.00 13.27
N THR A 220 -0.72 13.06 14.50
CA THR A 220 -1.51 12.90 15.73
C THR A 220 -2.17 14.20 16.21
N SER A 221 -1.62 15.37 15.88
CA SER A 221 -2.19 16.65 16.34
C SER A 221 -3.42 17.05 15.51
N SER A 222 -4.57 16.64 16.06
CA SER A 222 -5.93 17.16 15.86
C SER A 222 -6.19 17.84 14.51
N PHE A 223 -7.00 17.18 13.67
CA PHE A 223 -7.63 17.63 12.40
C PHE A 223 -8.30 19.02 12.38
N SER A 224 -8.14 19.82 13.44
CA SER A 224 -8.67 21.16 13.67
C SER A 224 -8.36 22.19 12.57
N SER A 225 -7.34 21.98 11.73
CA SER A 225 -7.17 22.71 10.46
C SER A 225 -6.66 21.79 9.35
N ALA A 226 -7.60 21.10 8.68
CA ALA A 226 -7.35 20.08 7.66
C ALA A 226 -6.51 20.48 6.42
N SER A 227 -6.06 21.74 6.29
CA SER A 227 -5.25 22.16 5.12
C SER A 227 -3.74 22.20 5.38
N ASP A 228 -3.29 22.35 6.64
CA ASP A 228 -1.91 22.77 6.91
C ASP A 228 -1.05 21.71 7.62
N ASN A 229 -1.65 20.60 8.09
CA ASN A 229 -0.95 19.59 8.90
C ASN A 229 -0.51 18.34 8.10
N ASN A 230 -0.56 18.38 6.77
CA ASN A 230 -0.05 17.27 5.96
C ASN A 230 1.48 17.36 5.86
N LEU A 231 2.14 16.21 5.90
CA LEU A 231 3.55 16.10 5.54
C LEU A 231 3.75 16.79 4.17
N PRO A 232 4.69 17.75 4.03
CA PRO A 232 4.94 18.38 2.75
C PRO A 232 5.28 17.34 1.69
N PHE A 233 4.61 17.42 0.53
CA PHE A 233 4.81 16.48 -0.57
C PHE A 233 6.29 16.26 -0.91
N GLY A 234 7.08 17.33 -0.98
CA GLY A 234 8.51 17.26 -1.29
C GLY A 234 9.29 16.35 -0.33
N ILE A 235 9.04 16.43 0.97
CA ILE A 235 9.73 15.62 1.99
C ILE A 235 9.35 14.14 1.82
N PHE A 236 8.05 13.85 1.73
CA PHE A 236 7.55 12.48 1.53
C PHE A 236 8.12 11.85 0.26
N HIS A 237 8.16 12.64 -0.81
CA HIS A 237 8.58 12.20 -2.13
C HIS A 237 10.09 11.95 -2.20
N GLU A 238 10.92 12.87 -1.65
CA GLU A 238 12.36 12.66 -1.52
C GLU A 238 12.67 11.42 -0.70
N PHE A 239 11.98 11.23 0.43
CA PHE A 239 12.08 10.02 1.24
C PHE A 239 11.73 8.76 0.44
N PHE A 240 10.62 8.78 -0.31
CA PHE A 240 10.19 7.62 -1.08
C PHE A 240 11.23 7.23 -2.15
N VAL A 241 11.77 8.21 -2.89
CA VAL A 241 12.80 7.96 -3.91
C VAL A 241 14.05 7.35 -3.28
N ASP A 242 14.52 7.91 -2.16
CA ASP A 242 15.66 7.35 -1.42
C ASP A 242 15.40 5.93 -0.90
N LEU A 243 14.20 5.66 -0.38
CA LEU A 243 13.82 4.34 0.10
C LEU A 243 13.75 3.32 -1.03
N GLU A 244 13.16 3.70 -2.17
CA GLU A 244 13.08 2.85 -3.36
C GLU A 244 14.48 2.49 -3.88
N ASP A 245 15.36 3.48 -4.04
CA ASP A 245 16.74 3.28 -4.48
C ASP A 245 17.48 2.32 -3.52
N ARG A 246 17.35 2.51 -2.20
CA ARG A 246 18.01 1.63 -1.21
C ARG A 246 17.47 0.20 -1.23
N LEU A 247 16.17 0.00 -1.43
CA LEU A 247 15.60 -1.35 -1.56
C LEU A 247 16.09 -2.05 -2.84
N LEU A 248 16.31 -1.32 -3.92
CA LEU A 248 16.87 -1.84 -5.16
C LEU A 248 18.36 -2.17 -5.01
N ASP A 249 19.14 -1.26 -4.42
CA ASP A 249 20.57 -1.45 -4.17
C ASP A 249 20.84 -2.68 -3.29
N GLU A 250 20.04 -2.87 -2.23
CA GLU A 250 20.13 -4.07 -1.37
C GLU A 250 19.93 -5.36 -2.17
N CYS A 251 19.06 -5.32 -3.18
CA CYS A 251 18.78 -6.49 -4.01
C CYS A 251 19.92 -6.78 -4.99
N ASP A 252 20.49 -5.74 -5.60
CA ASP A 252 21.67 -5.87 -6.46
C ASP A 252 22.87 -6.42 -5.69
N ASP A 253 23.15 -5.87 -4.50
CA ASP A 253 24.22 -6.35 -3.62
C ASP A 253 24.02 -7.83 -3.25
N TYR A 254 22.77 -8.26 -3.00
CA TYR A 254 22.44 -9.64 -2.72
C TYR A 254 22.73 -10.56 -3.92
N PHE A 255 22.28 -10.18 -5.13
CA PHE A 255 22.55 -10.96 -6.34
C PHE A 255 24.05 -11.02 -6.69
N ASP A 256 24.78 -9.93 -6.51
CA ASP A 256 26.22 -9.89 -6.72
C ASP A 256 26.97 -10.77 -5.71
N SER A 257 26.45 -10.91 -4.48
CA SER A 257 27.05 -11.74 -3.43
C SER A 257 26.86 -13.25 -3.65
N ILE A 258 25.75 -13.67 -4.27
CA ILE A 258 25.44 -15.09 -4.52
C ILE A 258 26.16 -15.63 -5.76
N GLY A 259 26.60 -14.76 -6.67
CA GLY A 259 27.41 -15.13 -7.84
C GLY A 259 26.77 -16.22 -8.71
N ASP A 260 27.61 -17.08 -9.31
CA ASP A 260 27.18 -18.20 -10.15
C ASP A 260 26.74 -19.45 -9.35
N GLU A 261 26.69 -19.41 -8.01
CA GLU A 261 26.30 -20.56 -7.15
C GLU A 261 24.77 -20.81 -7.12
N ILE A 262 24.06 -20.41 -8.19
CA ILE A 262 22.60 -20.43 -8.38
C ILE A 262 21.99 -21.84 -8.24
N ASP A 263 22.81 -22.90 -8.30
CA ASP A 263 22.32 -24.28 -8.24
C ASP A 263 21.89 -24.73 -6.82
N GLN A 264 22.19 -23.97 -5.77
CA GLN A 264 21.64 -24.22 -4.43
C GLN A 264 20.53 -23.22 -4.14
N LYS A 265 19.27 -23.65 -4.34
CA LYS A 265 18.10 -23.02 -3.72
C LYS A 265 18.24 -23.12 -2.19
N THR A 266 19.03 -22.25 -1.58
CA THR A 266 18.93 -22.04 -0.14
C THR A 266 17.61 -21.31 0.08
N ASN A 267 16.73 -21.90 0.89
CA ASN A 267 15.56 -21.21 1.44
C ASN A 267 16.08 -20.19 2.48
N ASP A 268 16.93 -19.27 2.05
CA ASP A 268 17.53 -18.30 2.95
C ASP A 268 16.52 -17.20 3.21
N ASN A 269 15.96 -17.23 4.42
CA ASN A 269 15.20 -16.13 5.02
C ASN A 269 16.01 -14.80 5.11
N ASN A 270 17.22 -14.76 4.54
CA ASN A 270 18.12 -13.61 4.48
C ASN A 270 17.98 -12.80 3.19
N GLU A 271 17.11 -13.21 2.26
CA GLU A 271 16.86 -12.39 1.07
C GLU A 271 16.32 -11.00 1.47
N PRO A 272 16.91 -9.91 0.97
CA PRO A 272 16.43 -8.56 1.25
C PRO A 272 14.98 -8.37 0.84
N VAL A 273 14.23 -7.61 1.64
CA VAL A 273 12.82 -7.32 1.38
C VAL A 273 12.61 -6.70 -0.01
N GLY A 274 13.55 -5.84 -0.44
CA GLY A 274 13.51 -5.17 -1.74
C GLY A 274 13.51 -6.11 -2.95
N CYS A 275 14.00 -7.35 -2.81
CA CYS A 275 13.93 -8.34 -3.89
C CYS A 275 12.53 -8.94 -4.06
N GLN A 276 11.77 -9.02 -2.97
CA GLN A 276 10.52 -9.77 -2.89
C GLN A 276 9.28 -8.89 -3.06
N VAL A 277 9.40 -7.60 -2.78
CA VAL A 277 8.28 -6.65 -2.86
C VAL A 277 8.57 -5.50 -3.81
N THR A 278 7.50 -4.94 -4.35
CA THR A 278 7.51 -3.68 -5.09
C THR A 278 6.69 -2.66 -4.33
N ILE A 279 7.19 -1.42 -4.24
CA ILE A 279 6.51 -0.33 -3.53
C ILE A 279 6.01 0.74 -4.51
N ALA A 280 4.95 1.46 -4.13
CA ALA A 280 4.49 2.64 -4.85
C ALA A 280 3.97 3.69 -3.88
N ALA A 281 4.45 4.93 -4.02
CA ALA A 281 4.02 6.05 -3.22
C ALA A 281 2.79 6.77 -3.78
N PHE A 282 2.02 7.32 -2.85
CA PHE A 282 0.84 8.13 -3.09
C PHE A 282 0.77 9.26 -2.06
N HIS A 283 0.25 10.42 -2.47
CA HIS A 283 0.20 11.59 -1.61
C HIS A 283 -1.05 12.44 -1.87
N PRO A 284 -1.69 13.05 -0.87
CA PRO A 284 -2.88 13.91 -1.08
C PRO A 284 -2.64 15.09 -2.02
N GLN A 285 -1.41 15.59 -2.01
CA GLN A 285 -0.96 16.73 -2.81
C GLN A 285 -0.14 16.31 -4.02
N TRP A 286 -0.20 15.05 -4.47
CA TRP A 286 0.56 14.61 -5.65
C TRP A 286 0.21 15.46 -6.88
N GLN A 287 1.26 15.92 -7.57
CA GLN A 287 1.18 16.73 -8.78
C GLN A 287 2.32 16.35 -9.72
N PHE A 288 2.01 16.01 -10.96
CA PHE A 288 3.02 15.78 -12.00
C PHE A 288 3.46 17.10 -12.63
N GLY A 289 4.78 17.27 -12.83
CA GLY A 289 5.35 18.37 -13.61
C GLY A 289 5.17 19.78 -13.03
N SER A 290 5.05 19.91 -11.70
CA SER A 290 4.96 21.21 -11.02
C SER A 290 6.35 21.85 -10.89
N ASP A 291 6.92 22.30 -12.02
CA ASP A 291 8.23 22.98 -12.07
C ASP A 291 8.16 24.45 -11.54
N GLY A 292 7.27 24.73 -10.58
CA GLY A 292 7.24 25.99 -9.83
C GLY A 292 6.48 27.17 -10.46
N ASN A 293 5.82 26.98 -11.62
CA ASN A 293 4.72 27.85 -12.02
C ASN A 293 3.41 27.21 -11.55
N GLU A 294 2.46 28.00 -11.03
CA GLU A 294 1.14 27.56 -10.56
C GLU A 294 0.45 26.64 -11.58
N SER A 295 0.78 25.35 -11.51
CA SER A 295 0.39 24.35 -12.47
C SER A 295 -1.04 23.96 -12.16
N GLU A 296 -1.93 24.16 -13.13
CA GLU A 296 -3.29 23.67 -13.05
C GLU A 296 -3.27 22.16 -12.76
N THR A 297 -4.03 21.71 -11.76
CA THR A 297 -4.16 20.29 -11.44
C THR A 297 -4.53 19.50 -12.70
N GLN A 298 -3.73 18.47 -13.01
CA GLN A 298 -3.93 17.63 -14.18
C GLN A 298 -4.77 16.40 -13.84
N SER A 299 -5.37 15.77 -14.85
CA SER A 299 -6.16 14.55 -14.62
C SER A 299 -5.28 13.40 -14.13
N ILE A 300 -4.04 13.32 -14.62
CA ILE A 300 -3.07 12.29 -14.23
C ILE A 300 -2.65 12.39 -12.76
N ASP A 301 -2.69 13.59 -12.15
CA ASP A 301 -2.39 13.77 -10.72
C ASP A 301 -3.24 12.86 -9.83
N TYR A 302 -4.50 12.62 -10.22
CA TYR A 302 -5.43 11.78 -9.46
C TYR A 302 -5.07 10.30 -9.46
N GLU A 303 -4.17 9.84 -10.33
CA GLU A 303 -3.63 8.48 -10.29
C GLU A 303 -2.89 8.22 -8.97
N LYS A 304 -2.12 9.21 -8.50
CA LYS A 304 -1.22 9.11 -7.35
C LYS A 304 -1.73 9.84 -6.11
N ARG A 305 -2.96 10.35 -6.15
CA ARG A 305 -3.61 10.98 -4.99
C ARG A 305 -4.29 9.96 -4.09
N THR A 306 -4.03 10.11 -2.79
CA THR A 306 -4.61 9.34 -1.69
C THR A 306 -5.09 10.29 -0.58
N PRO A 307 -5.96 9.84 0.33
CA PRO A 307 -6.38 10.68 1.46
C PRO A 307 -5.25 10.98 2.46
N PHE A 308 -4.22 10.14 2.53
CA PHE A 308 -3.04 10.30 3.40
C PHE A 308 -1.75 9.96 2.62
N PRO A 309 -0.57 10.46 3.03
CA PRO A 309 0.71 9.96 2.53
C PRO A 309 0.78 8.45 2.75
N THR A 310 0.87 7.70 1.64
CA THR A 310 0.69 6.23 1.66
C THR A 310 1.72 5.57 0.75
N ILE A 311 2.34 4.50 1.21
CA ILE A 311 3.09 3.56 0.38
C ILE A 311 2.29 2.27 0.27
N SER A 312 1.96 1.85 -0.95
CA SER A 312 1.43 0.51 -1.19
C SER A 312 2.58 -0.46 -1.45
N ILE A 313 2.50 -1.66 -0.89
CA ILE A 313 3.46 -2.73 -1.07
C ILE A 313 2.73 -3.93 -1.67
N VAL A 314 3.28 -4.49 -2.74
CA VAL A 314 2.80 -5.71 -3.39
C VAL A 314 3.96 -6.69 -3.59
N MET A 315 3.68 -7.98 -3.75
CA MET A 315 4.72 -8.95 -4.08
C MET A 315 5.21 -8.74 -5.51
N THR A 316 6.53 -8.72 -5.72
CA THR A 316 7.13 -8.59 -7.06
C THR A 316 6.70 -9.74 -7.98
N SER A 317 6.59 -10.96 -7.42
CA SER A 317 6.11 -12.15 -8.13
C SER A 317 4.68 -12.00 -8.69
N ALA A 318 3.83 -11.20 -8.05
CA ALA A 318 2.48 -10.91 -8.55
C ALA A 318 2.50 -10.03 -9.80
N ILE A 319 3.45 -9.10 -9.88
CA ILE A 319 3.68 -8.27 -11.06
C ILE A 319 4.27 -9.12 -12.19
N ASP A 320 5.26 -9.96 -11.88
CA ASP A 320 5.88 -10.86 -12.85
C ASP A 320 4.85 -11.82 -13.48
N ALA A 321 3.97 -12.43 -12.67
CA ALA A 321 2.91 -13.30 -13.16
C ALA A 321 1.91 -12.57 -14.10
N LEU A 322 1.63 -11.28 -13.84
CA LEU A 322 0.79 -10.45 -14.71
C LEU A 322 1.49 -10.15 -16.05
N MET A 323 2.82 -9.97 -16.02
CA MET A 323 3.65 -9.78 -17.21
C MET A 323 3.64 -11.03 -18.10
N ASP A 324 3.82 -12.20 -17.52
CA ASP A 324 3.83 -13.47 -18.25
C ASP A 324 2.47 -13.79 -18.91
N GLN A 325 1.36 -13.53 -18.23
CA GLN A 325 0.03 -13.72 -18.79
C GLN A 325 -0.22 -12.81 -20.01
N SER A 326 0.30 -11.59 -19.98
CA SER A 326 0.15 -10.63 -21.08
C SER A 326 0.96 -11.04 -22.30
N ALA A 327 2.18 -11.56 -22.10
CA ALA A 327 3.02 -12.07 -23.18
C ALA A 327 2.39 -13.28 -23.88
N ASN A 328 1.82 -14.22 -23.11
CA ASN A 328 1.18 -15.41 -23.66
C ASN A 328 -0.07 -15.08 -24.51
N ARG A 329 -0.88 -14.10 -24.10
CA ARG A 329 -2.06 -13.68 -24.88
C ARG A 329 -1.69 -13.06 -26.22
N GLN A 330 -0.60 -12.29 -26.28
CA GLN A 330 -0.13 -11.68 -27.53
C GLN A 330 0.38 -12.74 -28.53
N GLN A 331 0.91 -13.85 -28.04
CA GLN A 331 1.38 -14.94 -28.90
C GLN A 331 0.23 -15.75 -29.53
N GLU A 332 -0.93 -15.79 -28.88
CA GLU A 332 -2.11 -16.51 -29.41
C GLU A 332 -2.89 -15.68 -30.43
N SER A 333 -2.88 -14.36 -30.32
CA SER A 333 -3.40 -13.46 -31.35
C SER A 333 -2.37 -13.30 -32.48
N ASN A 334 -2.29 -14.30 -33.38
CA ASN A 334 -1.55 -14.24 -34.66
C ASN A 334 -2.12 -13.20 -35.64
N GLU A 335 -2.75 -12.13 -35.16
CA GLU A 335 -3.19 -11.02 -35.99
C GLU A 335 -1.94 -10.18 -36.28
N GLU A 336 -1.44 -10.34 -37.51
CA GLU A 336 -0.37 -9.54 -38.14
C GLU A 336 -0.83 -8.08 -38.36
N ASP A 337 -1.50 -7.48 -37.38
CA ASP A 337 -1.75 -6.04 -37.39
C ASP A 337 -0.45 -5.35 -37.02
N ASP A 338 0.17 -4.74 -38.05
CA ASP A 338 1.42 -3.94 -38.05
C ASP A 338 1.41 -2.72 -37.09
N ASP A 339 0.47 -2.65 -36.15
CA ASP A 339 0.43 -1.66 -35.08
C ASP A 339 1.48 -2.04 -34.03
N GLU A 340 2.75 -1.80 -34.39
CA GLU A 340 3.94 -1.63 -33.55
C GLU A 340 3.68 -2.05 -32.09
N ALA A 341 3.57 -3.37 -31.90
CA ALA A 341 3.18 -3.96 -30.63
C ALA A 341 4.23 -3.55 -29.59
N SER A 342 3.92 -2.50 -28.84
CA SER A 342 4.84 -1.89 -27.91
C SER A 342 5.30 -2.98 -26.94
N SER A 343 6.58 -3.33 -27.04
CA SER A 343 7.27 -4.21 -26.11
C SER A 343 7.42 -3.58 -24.72
N ALA A 344 6.76 -2.46 -24.48
CA ALA A 344 6.66 -1.81 -23.19
C ALA A 344 6.07 -2.82 -22.17
N PRO A 345 6.67 -2.95 -20.99
CA PRO A 345 6.20 -3.81 -19.93
C PRO A 345 4.78 -3.48 -19.50
N VAL A 346 4.23 -4.38 -18.72
CA VAL A 346 2.84 -4.25 -18.27
C VAL A 346 2.62 -3.00 -17.41
N THR A 347 3.63 -2.54 -16.65
CA THR A 347 3.55 -1.29 -15.89
C THR A 347 3.33 -0.07 -16.80
N ASP A 348 4.02 0.02 -17.92
CA ASP A 348 3.83 1.10 -18.90
C ASP A 348 2.43 1.03 -19.53
N ARG A 349 1.95 -0.18 -19.82
CA ARG A 349 0.60 -0.38 -20.36
C ARG A 349 -0.47 0.04 -19.35
N ILE A 350 -0.27 -0.27 -18.07
CA ILE A 350 -1.13 0.18 -16.97
C ILE A 350 -1.10 1.70 -16.89
N ALA A 351 0.08 2.33 -16.89
CA ALA A 351 0.22 3.78 -16.84
C ALA A 351 -0.48 4.47 -18.02
N VAL A 352 -0.29 3.98 -19.24
CA VAL A 352 -0.97 4.50 -20.44
C VAL A 352 -2.49 4.32 -20.35
N LEU A 353 -2.96 3.17 -19.86
CA LEU A 353 -4.39 2.92 -19.68
C LEU A 353 -4.98 3.86 -18.62
N ASN A 354 -4.28 4.06 -17.50
CA ASN A 354 -4.65 4.96 -16.42
C ASN A 354 -4.73 6.39 -16.93
N GLU A 355 -3.68 6.87 -17.60
CA GLU A 355 -3.64 8.22 -18.19
C GLU A 355 -4.80 8.42 -19.16
N LYS A 356 -5.03 7.48 -20.09
CA LYS A 356 -6.16 7.55 -21.02
C LYS A 356 -7.50 7.61 -20.30
N THR A 357 -7.69 6.78 -19.27
CA THR A 357 -8.93 6.70 -18.49
C THR A 357 -9.18 8.01 -17.75
N LEU A 358 -8.17 8.53 -17.06
CA LEU A 358 -8.24 9.76 -16.28
C LEU A 358 -8.46 10.99 -17.18
N CYS A 359 -7.71 11.11 -18.28
CA CYS A 359 -7.87 12.19 -19.25
C CYS A 359 -9.25 12.18 -19.91
N ALA A 360 -9.81 11.00 -20.21
CA ALA A 360 -11.16 10.88 -20.76
C ALA A 360 -12.26 11.32 -19.78
N MET A 361 -12.02 11.21 -18.47
CA MET A 361 -12.96 11.67 -17.44
C MET A 361 -12.90 13.18 -17.21
N GLY A 362 -11.71 13.77 -17.31
CA GLY A 362 -11.45 15.17 -17.03
C GLY A 362 -11.34 15.51 -15.54
N VAL A 363 -10.52 16.52 -15.25
CA VAL A 363 -10.11 16.91 -13.89
C VAL A 363 -11.29 17.23 -12.96
N GLU A 364 -12.30 17.95 -13.44
CA GLU A 364 -13.45 18.36 -12.61
C GLU A 364 -14.26 17.15 -12.11
N LYS A 365 -14.44 16.15 -12.99
CA LYS A 365 -15.18 14.94 -12.65
C LYS A 365 -14.37 14.07 -11.68
N LEU A 366 -13.07 13.92 -11.93
CA LEU A 366 -12.17 13.20 -11.04
C LEU A 366 -12.15 13.83 -9.64
N LYS A 367 -11.99 15.15 -9.57
CA LYS A 367 -12.08 15.92 -8.32
C LYS A 367 -13.39 15.65 -7.58
N ASN A 368 -14.52 15.77 -8.27
CA ASN A 368 -15.83 15.56 -7.68
C ASN A 368 -16.00 14.14 -7.13
N ILE A 369 -15.53 13.10 -7.84
CA ILE A 369 -15.55 11.73 -7.36
C ILE A 369 -14.63 11.58 -6.15
N PHE A 370 -13.40 12.11 -6.23
CA PHE A 370 -12.44 12.01 -5.13
C PHE A 370 -12.95 12.70 -3.86
N ASP A 371 -13.42 13.95 -3.96
CA ASP A 371 -13.95 14.70 -2.83
C ASP A 371 -15.18 14.03 -2.20
N LYS A 372 -16.06 13.44 -3.02
CA LYS A 372 -17.31 12.81 -2.56
C LYS A 372 -17.18 11.36 -2.13
N GLU A 373 -16.23 10.61 -2.63
CA GLU A 373 -16.14 9.17 -2.35
C GLU A 373 -14.97 8.85 -1.42
N VAL A 374 -13.92 9.69 -1.44
CA VAL A 374 -12.69 9.47 -0.68
C VAL A 374 -12.63 10.37 0.55
N LEU A 375 -12.83 11.68 0.36
CA LEU A 375 -12.67 12.69 1.43
C LEU A 375 -13.93 12.91 2.27
N LEU A 376 -14.96 12.07 2.13
CA LEU A 376 -16.10 12.11 3.04
C LEU A 376 -15.61 11.95 4.47
N ARG A 377 -15.89 12.98 5.28
CA ARG A 377 -15.69 12.91 6.73
C ARG A 377 -16.52 11.76 7.26
N CYS A 378 -15.89 10.88 8.03
CA CYS A 378 -16.63 9.85 8.73
C CYS A 378 -17.62 10.54 9.67
N PRO A 379 -18.92 10.19 9.67
CA PRO A 379 -19.94 10.86 10.48
C PRO A 379 -19.81 10.64 11.99
N LEU A 380 -18.68 10.11 12.48
CA LEU A 380 -18.43 9.84 13.90
C LEU A 380 -18.32 11.10 14.78
N ASP A 381 -18.41 12.29 14.20
CA ASP A 381 -18.38 13.59 14.88
C ASP A 381 -19.78 14.17 15.21
N GLU A 382 -20.88 13.47 14.89
CA GLU A 382 -22.26 13.82 15.29
C GLU A 382 -22.78 12.94 16.43
#